data_AF-A0A1V3XLA5-F1
#
_entry.id   AF-A0A1V3XLA5-F1
#
_cell.length_a   1.000
_cell.length_b   1.000
_cell.length_c   1.000
_cell.angle_alpha   90.00
_cell.angle_beta   90.00
_cell.angle_gamma   90.00
#
_symmetry.space_group_name_H-M   'P 1'
#
loop_
_entity.id
_entity.type
_entity.pdbx_description
1 polymer ?
#
loop_
_entity_poly.entity_id
_entity_poly.type
_entity_poly.pdbx_seq_one_letter_code
_entity_poly.pdbx_strand_id
1 'polypeptide(L)'
;MTRAIGKAKAMDLILTGRTIDAAEAERSGLVSRVVPADDLLTEAKAVATTISQLSRSATRMAKEAVNRAFESTLAEGLLYERRLFHSTFATDDQSEGMAAFIEKRPPHFTHR
;
A
#
# COMPACT_ATOMS: atom_id res chain seq x y z
N MET A 1 11.07 -12.24 1.32
CA MET A 1 12.36 -11.55 1.19
C MET A 1 12.76 -11.35 -0.28
N THR A 2 12.88 -12.40 -1.09
CA THR A 2 13.34 -12.31 -2.50
C THR A 2 12.50 -11.38 -3.39
N ARG A 3 11.18 -11.36 -3.23
CA ARG A 3 10.28 -10.44 -3.95
C ARG A 3 10.45 -8.96 -3.54
N ALA A 4 10.99 -8.70 -2.35
CA ALA A 4 11.19 -7.35 -1.84
C ALA A 4 12.59 -6.81 -2.16
N ILE A 5 13.65 -7.57 -1.85
CA ILE A 5 15.05 -7.10 -1.95
C ILE A 5 15.84 -7.69 -3.12
N GLY A 6 15.19 -8.47 -3.99
CA GLY A 6 15.82 -9.13 -5.13
C GLY A 6 16.61 -10.40 -4.77
N LYS A 7 16.97 -11.17 -5.81
CA LYS A 7 17.62 -12.49 -5.67
C LYS A 7 18.98 -12.41 -4.96
N ALA A 8 19.85 -11.50 -5.38
CA ALA A 8 21.22 -11.45 -4.89
C ALA A 8 21.30 -11.15 -3.39
N LYS A 9 20.64 -10.08 -2.93
CA LYS A 9 20.60 -9.72 -1.52
C LYS A 9 19.88 -10.77 -0.66
N ALA A 10 18.78 -11.33 -1.14
CA ALA A 10 18.09 -12.38 -0.41
C ALA A 10 18.97 -13.62 -0.21
N MET A 11 19.70 -14.06 -1.23
CA MET A 11 20.62 -15.20 -1.10
C MET A 11 21.76 -14.91 -0.13
N ASP A 12 22.35 -13.72 -0.19
CA ASP A 12 23.40 -13.28 0.73
C ASP A 12 22.92 -13.31 2.20
N LEU A 13 21.78 -12.69 2.51
CA LEU A 13 21.22 -12.70 3.87
C LEU A 13 20.86 -14.11 4.36
N ILE A 14 20.23 -14.93 3.51
CA ILE A 14 19.73 -16.26 3.90
C ILE A 14 20.89 -17.25 4.11
N LEU A 15 21.92 -17.20 3.25
CA LEU A 15 23.02 -18.18 3.30
C LEU A 15 24.10 -17.80 4.31
N THR A 16 24.34 -16.51 4.54
CA THR A 16 25.39 -16.05 5.48
C THR A 16 24.85 -15.80 6.88
N GLY A 17 23.54 -15.56 7.03
CA GLY A 17 22.94 -15.15 8.29
C GLY A 17 23.33 -13.74 8.75
N ARG A 18 23.98 -12.93 7.88
CA ARG A 18 24.35 -11.57 8.25
C ARG A 18 23.11 -10.70 8.52
N THR A 19 23.26 -9.75 9.42
CA THR A 19 22.24 -8.73 9.69
C THR A 19 22.40 -7.52 8.75
N ILE A 20 21.33 -6.74 8.64
CA ILE A 20 21.29 -5.48 7.89
C ILE A 20 20.84 -4.36 8.83
N ASP A 21 21.32 -3.15 8.59
CA ASP A 21 20.83 -1.96 9.28
C ASP A 21 19.53 -1.42 8.63
N ALA A 22 18.89 -0.46 9.30
CA ALA A 22 17.65 0.14 8.82
C ALA A 22 17.82 0.85 7.46
N ALA A 23 18.97 1.51 7.26
CA ALA A 23 19.30 2.18 6.00
C ALA A 23 19.46 1.18 4.84
N GLU A 24 19.95 -0.04 5.10
CA GLU A 24 20.04 -1.11 4.10
C GLU A 24 18.69 -1.70 3.79
N ALA A 25 17.86 -1.89 4.81
CA ALA A 25 16.51 -2.36 4.64
C ALA A 25 15.70 -1.43 3.73
N GLU A 26 15.81 -0.11 3.93
CA GLU A 26 15.06 0.89 3.15
C GLU A 26 15.54 0.96 1.70
N ARG A 27 16.85 1.17 1.47
CA ARG A 27 17.41 1.27 0.11
C ARG A 27 17.24 -0.02 -0.71
N SER A 28 17.04 -1.15 -0.03
CA SER A 28 16.81 -2.45 -0.68
C SER A 28 15.32 -2.74 -0.90
N GLY A 29 14.40 -1.89 -0.43
CA GLY A 29 12.94 -2.07 -0.57
C GLY A 29 12.29 -3.03 0.43
N LEU A 30 12.97 -3.36 1.54
CA LEU A 30 12.41 -4.21 2.60
C LEU A 30 11.44 -3.46 3.51
N VAL A 31 11.72 -2.18 3.77
CA VAL A 31 10.87 -1.29 4.58
C VAL A 31 10.54 -0.04 3.79
N SER A 32 9.40 0.58 4.07
CA SER A 32 8.91 1.75 3.33
C SER A 32 9.54 3.07 3.78
N ARG A 33 9.90 3.20 5.07
CA ARG A 33 10.43 4.42 5.68
C ARG A 33 11.35 4.06 6.85
N VAL A 34 12.34 4.92 7.11
CA VAL A 34 13.19 4.88 8.30
C VAL A 34 13.04 6.22 9.02
N VAL A 35 12.82 6.15 10.34
CA VAL A 35 12.58 7.31 11.21
C VAL A 35 13.42 7.14 12.49
N PRO A 36 13.70 8.22 13.24
CA PRO A 36 14.30 8.10 14.57
C PRO A 36 13.50 7.12 15.45
N ALA A 37 14.20 6.36 16.29
CA ALA A 37 13.57 5.32 17.10
C ALA A 37 12.49 5.90 18.04
N ASP A 38 12.71 7.10 18.57
CA ASP A 38 11.78 7.80 19.47
C ASP A 38 10.47 8.20 18.76
N ASP A 39 10.51 8.39 17.44
CA ASP A 39 9.36 8.81 16.63
C ASP A 39 8.58 7.62 16.03
N LEU A 40 9.08 6.38 16.16
CA LEU A 40 8.54 5.20 15.49
C LEU A 40 7.02 5.04 15.68
N LEU A 41 6.55 5.12 16.93
CA LEU A 41 5.13 4.94 17.23
C LEU A 41 4.29 6.13 16.77
N THR A 42 4.85 7.34 16.80
CA THR A 42 4.17 8.56 16.35
C THR A 42 3.93 8.48 14.84
N GLU A 43 4.98 8.18 14.07
CA GLU A 43 4.92 8.07 12.62
C GLU A 43 4.04 6.89 12.16
N ALA A 44 4.16 5.73 12.81
CA ALA A 44 3.33 4.57 12.51
C ALA A 44 1.83 4.86 12.74
N LYS A 45 1.49 5.55 13.84
CA LYS A 45 0.10 5.97 14.14
C LYS A 45 -0.39 7.05 13.18
N ALA A 46 0.47 7.98 12.76
CA ALA A 46 0.12 8.98 11.77
C ALA A 46 -0.27 8.32 10.44
N VAL A 47 0.53 7.37 9.95
CA VAL A 47 0.22 6.59 8.74
C VAL A 47 -1.07 5.79 8.91
N ALA A 48 -1.24 5.10 10.04
CA ALA A 48 -2.46 4.34 10.30
C ALA A 48 -3.70 5.24 10.32
N THR A 49 -3.58 6.43 10.91
CA THR A 49 -4.65 7.45 10.95
C THR A 49 -5.02 7.90 9.54
N THR A 50 -4.03 8.26 8.71
CA THR A 50 -4.27 8.63 7.32
C THR A 50 -5.02 7.54 6.56
N ILE A 51 -4.58 6.28 6.67
CA ILE A 51 -5.24 5.17 5.99
C ILE A 51 -6.67 4.97 6.53
N SER A 52 -6.88 5.09 7.84
CA SER A 52 -8.19 4.89 8.47
C SER A 52 -9.23 5.97 8.09
N GLN A 53 -8.77 7.15 7.67
CA GLN A 53 -9.63 8.24 7.21
C GLN A 53 -10.08 8.09 5.76
N LEU A 54 -9.51 7.13 5.02
CA LEU A 54 -9.92 6.83 3.64
C LEU A 54 -11.13 5.90 3.61
N SER A 55 -11.75 5.80 2.44
CA SER A 55 -12.77 4.80 2.18
C SER A 55 -12.23 3.39 2.44
N ARG A 56 -12.96 2.62 3.27
CA ARG A 56 -12.62 1.23 3.59
C ARG A 56 -12.72 0.34 2.36
N SER A 57 -13.76 0.52 1.53
CA SER A 57 -13.95 -0.26 0.30
C SER A 57 -12.80 0.02 -0.66
N ALA A 58 -12.51 1.29 -0.95
CA ALA A 58 -11.42 1.68 -1.83
C ALA A 58 -10.05 1.19 -1.34
N THR A 59 -9.74 1.36 -0.05
CA THR A 59 -8.44 0.94 0.53
C THR A 59 -8.26 -0.58 0.45
N ARG A 60 -9.33 -1.36 0.69
CA ARG A 60 -9.28 -2.82 0.54
C ARG A 60 -9.03 -3.23 -0.91
N MET A 61 -9.74 -2.60 -1.84
CA MET A 61 -9.61 -2.89 -3.27
C MET A 61 -8.21 -2.51 -3.79
N ALA A 62 -7.68 -1.35 -3.39
CA ALA A 62 -6.32 -0.94 -3.74
C ALA A 62 -5.27 -1.96 -3.22
N LYS A 63 -5.39 -2.40 -1.96
CA LYS A 63 -4.51 -3.43 -1.39
C LYS A 63 -4.60 -4.74 -2.16
N GLU A 64 -5.79 -5.14 -2.56
CA GLU A 64 -6.02 -6.37 -3.32
C GLU A 64 -5.40 -6.33 -4.71
N ALA A 65 -5.54 -5.21 -5.43
CA ALA A 65 -4.90 -4.99 -6.72
C ALA A 65 -3.37 -5.08 -6.64
N VAL A 66 -2.76 -4.43 -5.65
CA VAL A 66 -1.30 -4.49 -5.43
C VAL A 66 -0.83 -5.91 -5.11
N ASN A 67 -1.56 -6.64 -4.26
CA ASN A 67 -1.21 -8.03 -3.96
C ASN A 67 -1.27 -8.92 -5.21
N ARG A 68 -2.23 -8.68 -6.12
CA ARG A 68 -2.39 -9.46 -7.34
C ARG A 68 -1.18 -9.33 -8.30
N ALA A 69 -0.46 -8.20 -8.24
CA ALA A 69 0.73 -7.95 -9.07
C ALA A 69 1.85 -8.99 -8.86
N PHE A 70 1.90 -9.66 -7.71
CA PHE A 70 2.91 -10.68 -7.41
C PHE A 70 2.50 -12.10 -7.84
N GLU A 71 1.27 -12.29 -8.27
CA GLU A 71 0.65 -13.60 -8.47
C GLU A 71 0.13 -13.80 -9.91
N SER A 72 0.43 -12.88 -10.83
CA SER A 72 0.01 -12.96 -12.24
C SER A 72 0.97 -12.24 -13.17
N THR A 73 0.72 -12.36 -14.48
CA THR A 73 1.40 -11.54 -15.48
C THR A 73 0.89 -10.10 -15.39
N LEU A 74 1.68 -9.15 -15.91
CA LEU A 74 1.28 -7.74 -15.96
C LEU A 74 -0.07 -7.55 -16.66
N ALA A 75 -0.31 -8.23 -17.79
CA ALA A 75 -1.55 -8.12 -18.54
C ALA A 75 -2.78 -8.55 -17.72
N GLU A 76 -2.67 -9.68 -17.00
CA GLU A 76 -3.74 -10.16 -16.12
C GLU A 76 -3.95 -9.25 -14.91
N GLY A 77 -2.86 -8.73 -14.32
CA GLY A 77 -2.92 -7.73 -13.24
C GLY A 77 -3.65 -6.46 -13.67
N LEU A 78 -3.33 -5.92 -14.84
CA LEU A 78 -4.01 -4.73 -15.40
C LEU A 78 -5.49 -4.99 -15.70
N LEU A 79 -5.83 -6.16 -16.23
CA LEU A 79 -7.21 -6.55 -16.45
C LEU A 79 -7.99 -6.63 -15.13
N TYR A 80 -7.37 -7.20 -14.09
CA TYR A 80 -7.93 -7.31 -12.75
C TYR A 80 -8.16 -5.93 -12.13
N GLU A 81 -7.14 -5.09 -12.11
CA GLU A 81 -7.19 -3.73 -11.57
C GLU A 81 -8.27 -2.89 -12.25
N ARG A 82 -8.38 -2.96 -13.59
CA ARG A 82 -9.44 -2.26 -14.33
C ARG A 82 -10.84 -2.71 -13.92
N ARG A 83 -11.06 -4.02 -13.75
CA ARG A 83 -12.37 -4.54 -13.29
C ARG A 83 -12.68 -4.07 -11.87
N LEU A 84 -11.69 -4.12 -11.00
CA LEU A 84 -11.83 -3.67 -9.61
C LEU A 84 -12.12 -2.17 -9.56
N PHE A 85 -11.42 -1.37 -10.36
CA PHE A 85 -11.69 0.06 -10.51
C PHE A 85 -13.12 0.32 -11.00
N HIS A 86 -13.61 -0.38 -12.03
CA HIS A 86 -15.00 -0.25 -12.46
C HIS A 86 -16.00 -0.57 -11.34
N SER A 87 -15.72 -1.57 -10.50
CA SER A 87 -16.59 -1.89 -9.37
C SER A 87 -16.60 -0.82 -8.26
N THR A 88 -15.57 0.04 -8.17
CA THR A 88 -15.60 1.16 -7.21
C THR A 88 -16.72 2.15 -7.51
N PHE A 89 -17.13 2.31 -8.79
CA PHE A 89 -18.23 3.21 -9.17
C PHE A 89 -19.60 2.77 -8.64
N ALA A 90 -19.71 1.56 -8.09
CA ALA A 90 -20.91 1.08 -7.42
C ALA A 90 -20.92 1.37 -5.90
N THR A 91 -19.85 1.99 -5.36
CA THR A 91 -19.73 2.34 -3.94
C THR A 91 -20.17 3.78 -3.69
N ASP A 92 -20.82 4.03 -2.55
CA ASP A 92 -21.24 5.38 -2.15
C ASP A 92 -20.01 6.27 -1.95
N ASP A 93 -18.95 5.70 -1.37
CA ASP A 93 -17.70 6.39 -1.08
C ASP A 93 -17.01 6.93 -2.35
N GLN A 94 -17.16 6.25 -3.50
CA GLN A 94 -16.61 6.74 -4.77
C GLN A 94 -17.34 8.01 -5.24
N SER A 95 -18.68 8.03 -5.14
CA SER A 95 -19.48 9.20 -5.50
C SER A 95 -19.21 10.38 -4.58
N GLU A 96 -19.19 10.14 -3.27
CA GLU A 96 -18.88 11.15 -2.26
C GLU A 96 -17.45 11.68 -2.39
N GLY A 97 -16.47 10.80 -2.61
CA GLY A 97 -15.07 11.21 -2.80
C GLY A 97 -14.89 12.14 -4.00
N MET A 98 -15.55 11.85 -5.12
CA MET A 98 -15.52 12.72 -6.30
C MET A 98 -16.27 14.04 -6.06
N ALA A 99 -17.45 13.99 -5.45
CA ALA A 99 -18.24 15.18 -5.13
C ALA A 99 -17.47 16.13 -4.20
N ALA A 100 -16.92 15.60 -3.09
CA ALA A 100 -16.13 16.35 -2.13
C ALA A 100 -14.91 17.01 -2.77
N PHE A 101 -14.24 16.32 -3.70
CA PHE A 101 -13.11 16.89 -4.45
C PHE A 101 -13.54 18.07 -5.34
N ILE A 102 -14.62 17.90 -6.11
CA ILE A 102 -15.17 18.96 -6.98
C ILE A 102 -15.62 20.18 -6.15
N GLU A 103 -16.27 19.92 -5.02
CA GLU A 103 -16.80 20.92 -4.09
C GLU A 103 -15.72 21.50 -3.15
N LYS A 104 -14.48 21.01 -3.23
CA LYS A 104 -13.33 21.43 -2.39
C LYS A 104 -13.61 21.34 -0.88
N ARG A 105 -14.30 20.29 -0.46
CA ARG A 105 -14.58 19.99 0.94
C ARG A 105 -13.99 18.64 1.36
N PRO A 106 -13.82 18.37 2.66
CA PRO A 106 -13.48 17.03 3.13
C PRO A 106 -14.57 16.02 2.76
N PRO A 107 -14.21 14.80 2.32
CA PRO A 107 -15.18 13.74 2.08
C PRO A 107 -15.67 13.11 3.39
N HIS A 108 -16.94 12.72 3.40
CA HIS A 108 -17.58 11.97 4.48
C HIS A 108 -17.85 10.53 4.05
N PHE A 109 -16.83 9.68 4.16
CA PHE A 109 -16.94 8.26 3.80
C PHE A 109 -17.85 7.49 4.77
N THR A 110 -18.73 6.68 4.22
CA THR A 110 -19.65 5.79 4.95
C THR A 110 -19.22 4.34 4.90
N HIS A 111 -18.11 4.04 4.20
CA HIS A 111 -17.47 2.73 4.14
C HIS A 111 -18.31 1.64 3.47
N ARG A 112 -19.13 2.04 2.50
CA ARG A 112 -20.01 1.19 1.69
C ARG A 112 -19.89 1.52 0.21
#